data_AF-A0A1G8TD75-F1
#
_entry.id   AF-A0A1G8TD75-F1
#
_cell.length_a   1.000
_cell.length_b   1.000
_cell.length_c   1.000
_cell.angle_alpha   90.00
_cell.angle_beta   90.00
_cell.angle_gamma   90.00
#
_symmetry.space_group_name_H-M   'P 1'
#
loop_
_entity.id
_entity.type
_entity.pdbx_description
1 polymer ?
#
loop_
_entity_poly.entity_id
_entity_poly.type
_entity_poly.pdbx_seq_one_letter_code
_entity_poly.pdbx_strand_id
1 'polypeptide(L)'
;MAKVFELFRSVVFLGWLSFALASSTIAAGIWAFQMTTTVATMSAKAAATAVAHRKQLAKAVAKTKAKARLRRAVVAVPLAGVGAIAYFEEQDFQEWLVENPEGTRQQYACEVASLTAEVVDDVLQGLPEIMRPAPETVLGYLPECQ
;
A
#
# COMPACT_ATOMS: atom_id res chain seq x y z
N MET A 1 -45.38 9.63 -75.38
CA MET A 1 -45.56 8.56 -74.35
C MET A 1 -44.28 8.21 -73.60
N ALA A 2 -43.10 8.09 -74.24
CA ALA A 2 -41.84 7.76 -73.56
C ALA A 2 -41.45 8.69 -72.38
N LYS A 3 -41.57 10.02 -72.53
CA LYS A 3 -41.25 11.00 -71.46
C LYS A 3 -42.13 10.90 -70.22
N VAL A 4 -43.40 10.50 -70.38
CA VAL A 4 -44.35 10.34 -69.25
C VAL A 4 -44.00 9.09 -68.44
N PHE A 5 -43.57 8.02 -69.12
CA PHE A 5 -43.11 6.79 -68.48
C PHE A 5 -41.79 6.98 -67.73
N GLU A 6 -40.84 7.76 -68.27
CA GLU A 6 -39.60 8.11 -67.57
C GLU A 6 -39.82 8.96 -66.32
N LEU A 7 -40.72 9.95 -66.38
CA LEU A 7 -41.12 10.75 -65.21
C LEU A 7 -41.77 9.88 -64.13
N PHE A 8 -42.67 8.98 -64.51
CA PHE A 8 -43.30 8.05 -63.56
C PHE A 8 -42.27 7.14 -62.88
N ARG A 9 -41.33 6.58 -63.64
CA ARG A 9 -40.23 5.76 -63.11
C ARG A 9 -39.34 6.56 -62.14
N SER A 10 -39.06 7.82 -62.46
CA SER A 10 -38.24 8.69 -61.61
C SER A 10 -38.92 9.04 -60.28
N VAL A 11 -40.22 9.32 -60.28
CA VAL A 11 -40.99 9.62 -59.06
C VAL A 11 -41.08 8.41 -58.13
N VAL A 12 -41.34 7.22 -58.68
CA VAL A 12 -41.36 5.97 -57.91
C VAL A 12 -39.98 5.69 -57.31
N PHE A 13 -38.91 5.92 -58.07
CA PHE A 13 -37.55 5.75 -57.59
C PHE A 13 -37.22 6.75 -56.46
N LEU A 14 -37.62 8.01 -56.59
CA LEU A 14 -37.42 9.04 -55.57
C LEU A 14 -38.19 8.71 -54.28
N GLY A 15 -39.44 8.25 -54.41
CA GLY A 15 -40.27 7.80 -53.29
C GLY A 15 -39.63 6.64 -52.54
N TRP A 16 -39.19 5.61 -53.27
CA TRP A 16 -38.51 4.46 -52.68
C TRP A 16 -37.22 4.86 -51.95
N LEU A 17 -36.42 5.72 -52.57
CA LEU A 17 -35.16 6.19 -52.00
C LEU A 17 -35.40 7.01 -50.72
N SER A 18 -36.43 7.88 -50.71
CA SER A 18 -36.81 8.65 -49.53
C SER A 18 -37.29 7.76 -48.38
N PHE A 19 -38.03 6.67 -48.68
CA PHE A 19 -38.48 5.71 -47.69
C PHE A 19 -37.32 4.88 -47.10
N ALA A 20 -36.38 4.45 -47.94
CA ALA A 20 -35.17 3.75 -47.50
C ALA A 20 -34.27 4.64 -46.63
N LEU A 21 -34.19 5.94 -46.95
CA LEU A 21 -33.46 6.92 -46.14
C LEU A 21 -34.13 7.16 -44.78
N ALA A 22 -35.46 7.25 -44.75
CA ALA A 22 -36.22 7.43 -43.52
C ALA A 22 -36.13 6.21 -42.61
N SER A 23 -36.19 4.99 -43.15
CA SER A 23 -36.11 3.77 -42.35
C SER A 23 -34.71 3.55 -41.75
N SER A 24 -33.66 3.83 -42.52
CA SER A 24 -32.27 3.71 -42.05
C SER A 24 -31.92 4.74 -40.96
N THR A 25 -32.42 5.98 -41.07
CA THR A 25 -32.21 7.02 -40.04
C THR A 25 -32.91 6.69 -38.72
N ILE A 26 -34.12 6.14 -38.76
CA ILE A 26 -34.84 5.70 -37.54
C ILE A 26 -34.08 4.55 -36.85
N ALA A 27 -33.66 3.55 -37.63
CA ALA A 27 -32.90 2.41 -37.10
C ALA A 27 -31.58 2.85 -36.46
N ALA A 28 -30.84 3.75 -37.12
CA ALA A 28 -29.61 4.31 -36.59
C ALA A 28 -29.84 5.12 -35.30
N GLY A 29 -30.95 5.87 -35.22
CA GLY A 29 -31.33 6.62 -34.02
C GLY A 29 -31.57 5.73 -32.79
N ILE A 30 -32.25 4.60 -32.96
CA ILE A 30 -32.51 3.64 -31.88
C ILE A 30 -31.18 3.03 -31.38
N TRP A 31 -30.31 2.62 -32.30
CA TRP A 31 -28.98 2.09 -31.98
C TRP A 31 -28.10 3.12 -31.27
N ALA A 32 -28.10 4.38 -31.72
CA ALA A 32 -27.37 5.46 -31.09
C ALA A 32 -27.85 5.72 -29.66
N PHE A 33 -29.17 5.66 -29.43
CA PHE A 33 -29.73 5.81 -28.10
C PHE A 33 -29.33 4.67 -27.16
N GLN A 34 -29.41 3.42 -27.64
CA GLN A 34 -28.97 2.25 -26.87
C GLN A 34 -27.49 2.36 -26.48
N MET A 35 -26.61 2.66 -27.44
CA MET A 35 -25.17 2.84 -27.18
C MET A 35 -24.89 3.94 -26.16
N THR A 36 -25.61 5.06 -26.23
CA THR A 36 -25.46 6.18 -25.28
C THR A 36 -25.82 5.74 -23.85
N THR A 37 -26.92 5.00 -23.69
CA THR A 37 -27.32 4.49 -22.36
C THR A 37 -26.35 3.43 -21.82
N THR A 38 -25.81 2.56 -22.67
CA THR A 38 -24.78 1.58 -22.26
C THR A 38 -23.50 2.29 -21.80
N VAL A 39 -23.03 3.32 -22.51
CA VAL A 39 -21.85 4.08 -22.11
C VAL A 39 -22.08 4.81 -20.79
N ALA A 40 -23.26 5.43 -20.60
CA ALA A 40 -23.60 6.11 -19.35
C ALA A 40 -23.60 5.14 -18.16
N THR A 41 -24.23 3.98 -18.30
CA THR A 41 -24.29 2.96 -17.23
C THR A 41 -22.91 2.35 -16.95
N MET A 42 -22.10 2.07 -17.97
CA MET A 42 -20.74 1.58 -17.81
C MET A 42 -19.82 2.62 -17.16
N SER A 43 -19.95 3.90 -17.53
CA SER A 43 -19.20 5.00 -16.93
C SER A 43 -19.57 5.20 -15.46
N ALA A 44 -20.87 5.13 -15.13
CA ALA A 44 -21.33 5.20 -13.74
C ALA A 44 -20.82 4.01 -12.91
N LYS A 45 -20.84 2.79 -13.48
CA LYS A 45 -20.27 1.60 -12.83
C LYS A 45 -18.76 1.74 -12.64
N ALA A 46 -18.02 2.22 -13.64
CA ALA A 46 -16.59 2.45 -13.57
C ALA A 46 -16.22 3.51 -12.52
N ALA A 47 -17.00 4.59 -12.42
CA ALA A 47 -16.83 5.60 -11.39
C ALA A 47 -17.11 5.02 -9.99
N ALA A 48 -18.19 4.25 -9.83
CA ALA A 48 -18.53 3.59 -8.57
C ALA A 48 -17.46 2.57 -8.14
N THR A 49 -16.94 1.76 -9.07
CA THR A 49 -15.86 0.79 -8.79
C THR A 49 -14.54 1.50 -8.49
N ALA A 50 -14.21 2.59 -9.19
CA ALA A 50 -13.03 3.40 -8.89
C ALA A 50 -13.11 4.02 -7.48
N VAL A 51 -14.26 4.53 -7.07
CA VAL A 51 -14.47 5.05 -5.70
C VAL A 51 -14.40 3.93 -4.66
N ALA A 52 -15.02 2.78 -4.92
CA ALA A 52 -14.94 1.62 -4.03
C ALA A 52 -13.50 1.11 -3.88
N HIS A 53 -12.76 1.03 -4.98
CA HIS A 53 -11.36 0.61 -5.01
C HIS A 53 -10.47 1.61 -4.24
N ARG A 54 -10.66 2.92 -4.43
CA ARG A 54 -9.97 3.95 -3.63
C ARG A 54 -10.24 3.79 -2.13
N LYS A 55 -11.49 3.51 -1.73
CA LYS A 55 -11.82 3.24 -0.32
C LYS A 55 -11.13 1.98 0.22
N GLN A 56 -11.06 0.92 -0.58
CA GLN A 56 -10.36 -0.32 -0.20
C GLN A 56 -8.86 -0.10 -0.04
N LEU A 57 -8.22 0.62 -0.96
CA LEU A 57 -6.81 0.99 -0.86
C LEU A 57 -6.55 1.86 0.38
N ALA A 58 -7.37 2.88 0.62
CA ALA A 58 -7.24 3.72 1.81
C ALA A 58 -7.38 2.90 3.10
N LYS A 59 -8.32 1.94 3.14
CA LYS A 59 -8.49 1.02 4.28
C LYS A 59 -7.28 0.10 4.45
N ALA A 60 -6.71 -0.42 3.36
CA ALA A 60 -5.52 -1.26 3.42
C ALA A 60 -4.32 -0.47 3.96
N VAL A 61 -4.09 0.75 3.46
CA VAL A 61 -3.03 1.66 3.94
C VAL A 61 -3.26 2.05 5.40
N ALA A 62 -4.50 2.31 5.81
CA ALA A 62 -4.82 2.60 7.21
C ALA A 62 -4.52 1.38 8.11
N LYS A 63 -4.83 0.16 7.66
CA LYS A 63 -4.57 -1.08 8.40
C LYS A 63 -3.06 -1.34 8.56
N THR A 64 -2.26 -1.13 7.52
CA THR A 64 -0.79 -1.28 7.62
C THR A 64 -0.18 -0.23 8.56
N LYS A 65 -0.63 1.04 8.46
CA LYS A 65 -0.22 2.11 9.38
C LYS A 65 -0.62 1.81 10.83
N ALA A 66 -1.82 1.27 11.06
CA ALA A 66 -2.28 0.85 12.38
C ALA A 66 -1.45 -0.30 12.94
N LYS A 67 -1.08 -1.29 12.12
CA LYS A 67 -0.20 -2.41 12.54
C LYS A 67 1.17 -1.91 13.00
N ALA A 68 1.76 -0.94 12.29
CA ALA A 68 3.03 -0.34 12.68
C ALA A 68 2.90 0.46 14.00
N ARG A 69 1.83 1.24 14.16
CA ARG A 69 1.55 1.96 15.42
C ARG A 69 1.38 1.00 16.60
N LEU A 70 0.65 -0.10 16.40
CA LEU A 70 0.46 -1.12 17.44
C LEU A 70 1.77 -1.78 17.84
N ARG A 71 2.64 -2.14 16.89
CA ARG A 71 3.97 -2.69 17.20
C ARG A 71 4.79 -1.74 18.08
N ARG A 72 4.83 -0.46 17.73
CA ARG A 72 5.51 0.57 18.54
C ARG A 72 4.90 0.69 19.94
N ALA A 73 3.57 0.65 20.03
CA ALA A 73 2.87 0.72 21.32
C ALA A 73 3.14 -0.51 22.20
N VAL A 74 3.19 -1.71 21.62
CA VAL A 74 3.47 -2.95 22.37
C VAL A 74 4.89 -2.97 22.93
N VAL A 75 5.89 -2.57 22.14
CA VAL A 75 7.28 -2.49 22.61
C VAL A 75 7.47 -1.38 23.66
N ALA A 76 6.64 -0.33 23.61
CA ALA A 76 6.63 0.71 24.63
C ALA A 76 6.01 0.26 25.97
N VAL A 77 5.35 -0.92 26.05
CA VAL A 77 4.86 -1.46 27.32
C VAL A 77 6.05 -2.04 28.10
N PRO A 78 6.42 -1.49 29.27
CA PRO A 78 7.66 -1.86 29.96
C PRO A 78 7.80 -3.36 30.23
N LEU A 79 6.72 -4.03 30.64
CA LEU A 79 6.75 -5.46 30.95
C LEU A 79 6.94 -6.34 29.69
N ALA A 80 6.31 -5.96 28.58
CA ALA A 80 6.45 -6.70 27.32
C ALA A 80 7.81 -6.43 26.68
N GLY A 81 8.31 -5.19 26.76
CA GLY A 81 9.64 -4.80 26.29
C GLY A 81 10.75 -5.54 27.04
N VAL A 82 10.72 -5.54 28.38
CA VAL A 82 11.69 -6.28 29.20
C VAL A 82 11.62 -7.78 28.91
N GLY A 83 10.43 -8.36 28.80
CA GLY A 83 10.28 -9.78 28.46
C GLY A 83 10.84 -10.13 27.08
N ALA A 84 10.66 -9.26 26.08
CA ALA A 84 11.22 -9.44 24.75
C ALA A 84 12.75 -9.34 24.76
N ILE A 85 13.32 -8.34 25.46
CA ILE A 85 14.77 -8.18 25.59
C ILE A 85 15.38 -9.44 26.22
N ALA A 86 14.81 -9.93 27.33
CA ALA A 86 15.31 -11.13 27.99
C ALA A 86 15.26 -12.38 27.08
N TYR A 87 14.21 -12.50 26.25
CA TYR A 87 14.11 -13.58 25.28
C TYR A 87 15.18 -13.49 24.18
N PHE A 88 15.39 -12.29 23.62
CA PHE A 88 16.39 -12.08 22.58
C PHE A 88 17.82 -12.24 23.11
N GLU A 89 18.13 -11.73 24.30
CA GLU A 89 19.43 -11.93 24.97
C GLU A 89 19.78 -13.40 25.16
N GLU A 90 18.83 -14.25 25.58
CA GLU A 90 19.10 -15.68 25.71
C GLU A 90 19.32 -16.33 24.35
N GLN A 91 18.53 -15.96 23.32
CA GLN A 91 18.73 -16.50 21.98
C GLN A 91 20.09 -16.11 21.41
N ASP A 92 20.47 -14.83 21.51
CA ASP A 92 21.73 -14.30 21.01
C ASP A 92 22.93 -14.93 21.74
N PHE A 93 22.81 -15.17 23.06
CA PHE A 93 23.82 -15.90 23.81
C PHE A 93 23.98 -17.36 23.33
N GLN A 94 22.88 -18.06 23.03
CA GLN A 94 22.96 -19.43 22.49
C GLN A 94 23.59 -19.47 21.11
N GLU A 95 23.32 -18.47 20.26
CA GLU A 95 23.97 -18.34 18.95
C GLU A 95 25.47 -18.04 19.11
N TRP A 96 25.84 -17.13 20.01
CA TRP A 96 27.22 -16.82 20.33
C TRP A 96 28.00 -18.03 20.88
N LEU A 97 27.36 -18.90 21.67
CA LEU A 97 27.96 -20.15 22.18
C LEU A 97 28.32 -21.15 21.08
N VAL A 98 27.71 -21.07 19.89
CA VAL A 98 28.09 -21.92 18.74
C VAL A 98 29.52 -21.60 18.30
N GLU A 99 29.89 -20.32 18.37
CA GLU A 99 31.22 -19.83 18.02
C GLU A 99 32.18 -19.83 19.22
N ASN A 100 31.62 -19.75 20.44
CA ASN A 100 32.36 -19.72 21.70
C ASN A 100 31.87 -20.84 22.67
N PRO A 101 32.20 -22.12 22.40
CA PRO A 101 31.62 -23.26 23.11
C PRO A 101 31.98 -23.36 24.59
N GLU A 102 33.09 -22.76 25.02
CA GLU A 102 33.49 -22.66 26.44
C GLU A 102 33.19 -21.27 27.04
N GLY A 103 32.49 -20.43 26.28
CA GLY A 103 32.20 -19.05 26.62
C GLY A 103 31.26 -18.92 27.81
N THR A 104 31.49 -17.91 28.64
CA THR A 104 30.62 -17.58 29.79
C THR A 104 29.70 -16.41 29.48
N ARG A 105 28.60 -16.28 30.24
CA ARG A 105 27.72 -15.11 30.14
C ARG A 105 28.43 -13.79 30.40
N GLN A 106 29.47 -13.76 31.23
CA GLN A 106 30.25 -12.56 31.46
C GLN A 106 31.09 -12.18 30.23
N GLN A 107 31.71 -13.16 29.57
CA GLN A 107 32.47 -12.90 28.34
C GLN A 107 31.57 -12.37 27.22
N TYR A 108 30.41 -13.00 27.02
CA TYR A 108 29.40 -12.50 26.10
C TYR A 108 28.95 -11.08 26.45
N ALA A 109 28.59 -10.82 27.71
CA ALA A 109 28.15 -9.49 28.15
C ALA A 109 29.24 -8.43 27.94
N CYS A 110 30.51 -8.81 28.08
CA CYS A 110 31.63 -7.91 27.83
C CYS A 110 31.86 -7.63 26.34
N GLU A 111 31.71 -8.64 25.50
CA GLU A 111 31.77 -8.45 24.06
C GLU A 111 30.64 -7.53 23.59
N VAL A 112 29.41 -7.79 24.00
CA VAL A 112 28.26 -6.93 23.71
C VAL A 112 28.45 -5.53 24.26
N ALA A 113 28.99 -5.37 25.47
CA ALA A 113 29.26 -4.06 26.06
C ALA A 113 30.29 -3.27 25.25
N SER A 114 31.36 -3.92 24.77
CA SER A 114 32.38 -3.28 23.95
C SER A 114 31.81 -2.79 22.61
N LEU A 115 31.03 -3.64 21.93
CA LEU A 115 30.36 -3.31 20.67
C LEU A 115 29.30 -2.21 20.87
N THR A 116 28.59 -2.24 22.00
CA THR A 116 27.61 -1.21 22.35
C THR A 116 28.26 0.14 22.60
N ALA A 117 29.43 0.17 23.26
CA ALA A 117 30.18 1.39 23.51
C ALA A 117 30.67 2.05 22.20
N GLU A 118 30.99 1.25 21.16
CA GLU A 118 31.38 1.78 19.85
C GLU A 118 30.23 2.49 19.13
N VAL A 119 28.99 2.03 19.31
CA VAL A 119 27.82 2.53 18.58
C VAL A 119 26.94 3.49 19.39
N VAL A 120 27.21 3.66 20.69
CA VAL A 120 26.35 4.43 21.60
C VAL A 120 26.19 5.87 21.14
N ASP A 121 27.27 6.53 20.74
CA ASP A 121 27.26 7.94 20.33
C ASP A 121 26.43 8.14 19.05
N ASP A 122 26.53 7.23 18.10
CA ASP A 122 25.76 7.26 16.85
C ASP A 122 24.26 7.12 17.12
N VAL A 123 23.88 6.21 18.02
CA VAL A 123 22.47 6.01 18.42
C VAL A 123 21.95 7.24 19.16
N LEU A 124 22.73 7.82 20.08
CA LEU A 124 22.34 8.99 20.85
C LEU A 124 22.16 10.23 19.97
N GLN A 125 23.00 10.42 18.95
CA GLN A 125 22.85 11.51 17.98
C GLN A 125 21.56 11.39 17.16
N GLY A 126 21.10 10.17 16.88
CA GLY A 126 19.84 9.91 16.20
C GLY A 126 18.58 10.22 17.03
N LEU A 127 18.71 10.41 18.34
CA LEU A 127 17.58 10.75 19.22
C LEU A 127 17.25 12.25 19.18
N PRO A 128 15.96 12.62 19.34
CA PRO A 128 15.57 14.02 19.56
C PRO A 128 16.29 14.61 20.78
N GLU A 129 16.73 15.87 20.70
CA GLU A 129 17.51 16.52 21.77
C GLU A 129 16.85 16.44 23.15
N ILE A 130 15.52 16.50 23.23
CA ILE A 130 14.77 16.45 24.49
C ILE A 130 14.81 15.08 25.19
N MET A 131 15.14 14.01 24.47
CA MET A 131 15.22 12.64 25.00
C MET A 131 16.65 12.08 24.98
N ARG A 132 17.64 12.88 24.60
CA ARG A 132 19.04 12.44 24.48
C ARG A 132 19.72 12.48 25.87
N PRO A 133 20.05 11.33 26.48
CA PRO A 133 20.89 11.31 27.68
C PRO A 133 22.35 11.66 27.32
N ALA A 134 23.14 12.05 28.33
CA ALA A 134 24.58 12.18 28.17
C ALA A 134 25.20 10.78 27.91
N PRO A 135 26.15 10.63 26.96
CA PRO A 135 26.80 9.36 26.69
C PRO A 135 27.40 8.69 27.93
N GLU A 136 28.02 9.49 28.80
CA GLU A 136 28.63 9.08 30.07
C GLU A 136 27.62 8.36 30.99
N THR A 137 26.35 8.79 30.96
CA THR A 137 25.29 8.18 31.76
C THR A 137 24.91 6.80 31.22
N VAL A 138 24.94 6.61 29.90
CA VAL A 138 24.63 5.33 29.27
C VAL A 138 25.79 4.34 29.45
N LEU A 139 27.02 4.81 29.27
CA LEU A 139 28.23 4.02 29.50
C LEU A 139 28.33 3.54 30.95
N GLY A 140 27.86 4.33 31.92
CA GLY A 140 27.80 3.94 33.33
C GLY A 140 26.84 2.78 33.65
N TYR A 141 25.97 2.37 32.72
CA TYR A 141 25.12 1.18 32.88
C TYR A 141 25.72 -0.10 32.31
N LEU A 142 26.83 0.00 31.58
CA LEU A 142 27.50 -1.18 31.02
C LEU A 142 28.25 -1.95 32.13
N PRO A 143 28.37 -3.28 32.00
CA PRO A 143 29.14 -4.09 32.95
C PRO A 143 30.63 -3.69 32.91
N GLU A 144 31.29 -3.70 34.07
CA GLU A 144 32.74 -3.51 34.12
C GLU A 144 33.45 -4.75 33.58
N CYS A 145 34.17 -4.56 32.48
CA CYS A 145 34.96 -5.58 31.80
C CYS A 145 36.44 -5.24 31.98
N GLN A 146 37.21 -6.19 32.52
CA GLN A 146 38.63 -6.06 32.82
C GLN A 146 39.51 -6.43 31.63
#